data_AF-A0A415DTB3-F1
#
_entry.id   AF-A0A415DTB3-F1
#
_cell.length_a   1.000
_cell.length_b   1.000
_cell.length_c   1.000
_cell.angle_alpha   90.00
_cell.angle_beta   90.00
_cell.angle_gamma   90.00
#
_symmetry.space_group_name_H-M   'P 1'
#
loop_
_entity.id
_entity.type
_entity.pdbx_description
1 polymer ?
#
loop_
_entity_poly.entity_id
_entity_poly.type
_entity_poly.pdbx_seq_one_letter_code
_entity_poly.pdbx_strand_id
1 'polypeptide(L)'
;MKKEEIINLNRTLLYVSFGNMSKPGKSAMMRNLVRLGKHSKEIEDALKIAFDKFKPTGLDDLIKNKERSSAEQKELNELTKKFDDDIKDYSSELLNEDVEIKIDYISDADFDELVDATSKGARELTAGNFMYLREYLVKE
;
A
#
# COMPACT_ATOMS: atom_id res chain seq x y z
N MET A 1 -6.50 -12.76 0.17
CA MET A 1 -5.43 -11.82 -0.23
C MET A 1 -5.25 -10.91 0.97
N LYS A 2 -4.02 -10.84 1.47
CA LYS A 2 -3.71 -9.98 2.61
C LYS A 2 -3.92 -8.51 2.25
N LYS A 3 -4.30 -7.70 3.23
CA LYS A 3 -4.40 -6.24 3.07
C LYS A 3 -3.09 -5.60 2.60
N GLU A 4 -1.94 -6.15 3.02
CA GLU A 4 -0.63 -5.75 2.50
C GLU A 4 -0.50 -5.97 0.99
N GLU A 5 -0.89 -7.14 0.49
CA GLU A 5 -0.84 -7.49 -0.93
C GLU A 5 -1.75 -6.59 -1.76
N ILE A 6 -2.92 -6.22 -1.22
CA ILE A 6 -3.85 -5.26 -1.83
C ILE A 6 -3.19 -3.89 -2.02
N ILE A 7 -2.54 -3.36 -0.98
CA ILE A 7 -1.86 -2.07 -1.05
C ILE A 7 -0.71 -2.13 -2.06
N ASN A 8 0.10 -3.18 -2.00
CA ASN A 8 1.25 -3.35 -2.89
C ASN A 8 0.79 -3.48 -4.34
N LEU A 9 -0.22 -4.32 -4.62
CA LEU A 9 -0.78 -4.49 -5.95
C LEU A 9 -1.39 -3.20 -6.49
N ASN A 10 -2.19 -2.49 -5.67
CA ASN A 10 -2.74 -1.18 -6.05
C ASN A 10 -1.63 -0.19 -6.42
N ARG A 11 -0.61 -0.06 -5.56
CA ARG A 11 0.53 0.85 -5.79
C ARG A 11 1.26 0.50 -7.07
N THR A 12 1.63 -0.77 -7.28
CA THR A 12 2.32 -1.19 -8.49
C THR A 12 1.48 -0.92 -9.73
N LEU A 13 0.18 -1.21 -9.69
CA LEU A 13 -0.74 -0.95 -10.80
C LEU A 13 -0.87 0.53 -11.17
N LEU A 14 -0.73 1.46 -10.23
CA LEU A 14 -0.77 2.90 -10.53
C LEU A 14 0.43 3.37 -11.38
N TYR A 15 1.50 2.57 -11.45
CA TYR A 15 2.70 2.88 -12.23
C TYR A 15 2.71 2.25 -13.63
N VAL A 16 1.80 1.31 -13.93
CA VAL A 16 1.76 0.63 -15.23
C VAL A 16 1.14 1.51 -16.33
N SER A 17 1.53 1.24 -17.56
CA SER A 17 0.92 1.80 -18.77
C SER A 17 0.12 0.72 -19.48
N PHE A 18 -1.08 1.05 -19.97
CA PHE A 18 -1.96 0.09 -20.63
C PHE A 18 -1.68 -0.11 -22.12
N GLY A 19 -0.73 0.62 -22.70
CA GLY A 19 -0.23 0.38 -24.06
C GLY A 19 -1.30 0.11 -25.13
N ASN A 20 -1.02 -0.90 -25.96
CA ASN A 20 -1.96 -1.41 -26.96
C ASN A 20 -2.74 -2.63 -26.48
N MET A 21 -2.89 -2.82 -25.16
CA MET A 21 -3.78 -3.84 -24.61
C MET A 21 -5.16 -3.76 -25.25
N SER A 22 -5.78 -4.93 -25.38
CA SER A 22 -7.14 -5.11 -25.87
C SER A 22 -8.15 -4.31 -25.02
N LYS A 23 -9.30 -3.97 -25.62
CA LYS A 23 -10.38 -3.30 -24.86
C LYS A 23 -10.84 -4.13 -23.64
N PRO A 24 -11.02 -5.45 -23.74
CA PRO A 24 -11.30 -6.29 -22.57
C PRO A 24 -10.21 -6.22 -21.50
N GLY A 25 -8.94 -6.32 -21.88
CA GLY A 25 -7.79 -6.23 -20.97
C GLY A 25 -7.77 -4.89 -20.22
N LYS A 26 -7.87 -3.77 -20.94
CA LYS A 26 -7.96 -2.42 -20.34
C LYS A 26 -9.14 -2.29 -19.37
N SER A 27 -10.29 -2.85 -19.74
CA SER A 27 -11.49 -2.82 -18.90
C SER A 27 -11.32 -3.63 -17.62
N ALA A 28 -10.67 -4.80 -17.68
CA ALA A 28 -10.32 -5.60 -16.51
C ALA A 28 -9.36 -4.85 -15.58
N MET A 29 -8.29 -4.25 -16.13
CA MET A 29 -7.33 -3.45 -15.36
C MET A 29 -7.99 -2.28 -14.64
N MET A 30 -8.89 -1.55 -15.31
CA MET A 30 -9.63 -0.45 -14.68
C MET A 30 -10.54 -0.92 -13.54
N ARG A 31 -11.22 -2.08 -13.70
CA ARG A 31 -12.03 -2.65 -12.61
C ARG A 31 -11.16 -3.06 -11.42
N ASN A 32 -10.00 -3.67 -11.69
CA ASN A 32 -9.05 -4.04 -10.63
C ASN A 32 -8.54 -2.80 -9.88
N LEU A 33 -8.10 -1.76 -10.59
CA LEU A 33 -7.67 -0.48 -9.99
C LEU A 33 -8.75 0.14 -9.10
N VAL A 34 -10.01 0.16 -9.54
CA VAL A 34 -11.11 0.73 -8.74
C VAL A 34 -11.35 -0.09 -7.46
N ARG A 35 -11.39 -1.43 -7.56
CA ARG A 35 -11.62 -2.30 -6.40
C ARG A 35 -10.46 -2.24 -5.41
N LEU A 36 -9.24 -2.37 -5.90
CA LEU A 36 -8.02 -2.29 -5.09
C LEU A 36 -7.87 -0.91 -4.47
N GLY A 37 -8.12 0.16 -5.23
CA GLY A 37 -8.07 1.53 -4.73
C GLY A 37 -9.06 1.80 -3.60
N LYS A 38 -10.27 1.24 -3.68
CA LYS A 38 -11.26 1.33 -2.60
C LYS A 38 -10.75 0.69 -1.32
N HIS A 39 -10.28 -0.56 -1.39
CA HIS A 39 -9.75 -1.26 -0.21
C HIS A 39 -8.46 -0.62 0.32
N SER A 40 -7.54 -0.21 -0.55
CA SER A 40 -6.32 0.51 -0.17
C SER A 40 -6.66 1.76 0.63
N LYS A 41 -7.68 2.52 0.22
CA LYS A 41 -8.12 3.72 0.95
C LYS A 41 -8.73 3.37 2.31
N GLU A 42 -9.58 2.34 2.38
CA GLU A 42 -10.17 1.88 3.65
C GLU A 42 -9.08 1.48 4.66
N ILE A 43 -8.01 0.81 4.21
CA ILE A 43 -6.88 0.43 5.05
C ILE A 43 -6.08 1.66 5.50
N GLU A 44 -5.78 2.58 4.59
CA GLU A 44 -5.08 3.84 4.93
C GLU A 44 -5.86 4.68 5.95
N ASP A 45 -7.18 4.77 5.81
CA ASP A 45 -8.03 5.51 6.73
C ASP A 45 -8.10 4.82 8.11
N ALA A 46 -8.14 3.47 8.16
CA ALA A 46 -8.04 2.73 9.42
C ALA A 46 -6.70 2.97 10.15
N LEU A 47 -5.59 2.97 9.41
CA LEU A 47 -4.27 3.26 9.97
C LEU A 47 -4.17 4.70 10.51
N LYS A 48 -4.75 5.69 9.82
CA LYS A 48 -4.80 7.08 10.32
C LYS A 48 -5.62 7.19 11.60
N ILE A 49 -6.79 6.55 11.64
CA ILE A 49 -7.64 6.53 12.85
C ILE A 49 -6.88 5.89 14.02
N ALA A 50 -6.16 4.79 13.78
CA ALA A 50 -5.35 4.14 14.80
C ALA A 50 -4.19 5.02 15.26
N PHE A 51 -3.51 5.72 14.34
CA PHE A 51 -2.48 6.71 14.66
C PHE A 51 -3.01 7.79 15.60
N ASP A 52 -4.13 8.41 15.27
CA ASP A 52 -4.74 9.46 16.11
C ASP A 52 -5.20 8.90 17.47
N LYS A 53 -5.68 7.65 17.50
CA LYS A 53 -6.15 6.98 18.72
C LYS A 53 -5.02 6.59 19.68
N PHE A 54 -3.91 6.08 19.16
CA PHE A 54 -2.79 5.61 19.98
C PHE A 54 -1.84 6.72 20.37
N LYS A 55 -1.93 7.89 19.74
CA LYS A 55 -1.09 9.03 20.04
C LYS A 55 -1.19 9.41 21.54
N PRO A 56 -0.08 9.32 22.30
CA PRO A 56 -0.11 9.66 23.72
C PRO A 56 -0.42 11.13 23.95
N THR A 57 -1.24 11.42 24.97
CA THR A 57 -1.49 12.79 25.43
C THR A 57 -0.18 13.44 25.88
N GLY A 58 0.07 14.69 25.48
CA GLY A 58 1.28 15.44 25.84
C GLY A 58 2.50 15.16 24.95
N LEU A 59 2.44 14.16 24.06
CA LEU A 59 3.55 13.85 23.14
C LEU A 59 3.91 15.05 22.24
N ASP A 60 2.89 15.72 21.68
CA ASP A 60 3.11 16.88 20.81
C ASP A 60 3.78 18.06 21.53
N ASP A 61 3.41 18.27 22.78
CA ASP A 61 3.92 19.37 23.59
C ASP A 61 5.40 19.12 23.93
N LEU A 62 5.75 17.88 24.27
CA LEU A 62 7.13 17.45 24.48
C LEU A 62 7.97 17.56 23.20
N ILE A 63 7.43 17.16 22.03
CA ILE A 63 8.12 17.28 20.74
C ILE A 63 8.42 18.75 20.41
N LYS A 64 7.43 19.65 20.62
CA LYS A 64 7.55 21.08 20.29
C LYS A 64 8.45 21.84 21.25
N ASN A 65 8.56 21.43 22.50
CA ASN A 65 9.49 22.04 23.44
C ASN A 65 10.94 21.79 22.98
N LYS A 66 11.73 22.84 22.73
CA LYS A 66 13.14 22.71 22.33
C LYS A 66 14.12 22.80 23.50
N GLU A 67 13.65 23.23 24.67
CA GLU A 67 14.44 23.40 25.90
C GLU A 67 14.05 22.36 26.94
N ARG A 68 13.95 21.09 26.52
CA ARG A 68 13.62 19.97 27.40
C ARG A 68 14.75 19.70 28.39
N SER A 69 14.37 19.45 29.64
CA SER A 69 15.23 18.82 30.64
C SER A 69 15.58 17.38 30.25
N SER A 70 16.58 16.80 30.91
CA SER A 70 16.94 15.38 30.71
C SER A 70 15.80 14.43 31.08
N ALA A 71 14.98 14.79 32.06
CA ALA A 71 13.80 14.01 32.47
C ALA A 71 12.72 14.04 31.37
N GLU A 72 12.38 15.22 30.84
CA GLU A 72 11.42 15.37 29.75
C GLU A 72 11.90 14.70 28.45
N GLN A 73 13.22 14.71 28.19
CA GLN A 73 13.79 13.99 27.06
C GLN A 73 13.65 12.47 27.22
N LYS A 74 13.82 11.95 28.44
CA LYS A 74 13.62 10.54 28.74
C LYS A 74 12.14 10.15 28.59
N GLU A 75 11.24 10.96 29.12
CA GLU A 75 9.79 10.77 28.99
C GLU A 75 9.35 10.79 27.52
N LEU A 76 9.84 11.75 26.72
CA LEU A 76 9.58 11.77 25.28
C LEU A 76 10.02 10.47 24.60
N ASN A 77 11.23 10.00 24.87
CA ASN A 77 11.74 8.77 24.25
C ASN A 77 10.88 7.55 24.63
N GLU A 78 10.44 7.46 25.89
CA GLU A 78 9.58 6.38 26.37
C GLU A 78 8.20 6.43 25.70
N LEU A 79 7.58 7.61 25.61
CA LEU A 79 6.27 7.80 24.96
C LEU A 79 6.34 7.55 23.45
N THR A 80 7.36 8.05 22.76
CA THR A 80 7.57 7.79 21.33
C THR A 80 7.75 6.31 21.09
N LYS A 81 8.62 5.64 21.86
CA LYS A 81 8.84 4.20 21.68
C LYS A 81 7.55 3.40 21.88
N LYS A 82 6.81 3.68 22.95
CA LYS A 82 5.55 2.99 23.22
C LYS A 82 4.54 3.22 22.08
N PHE A 83 4.42 4.45 21.61
CA PHE A 83 3.54 4.78 20.50
C PHE A 83 3.93 4.07 19.20
N ASP A 84 5.22 4.06 18.88
CA ASP A 84 5.74 3.37 17.69
C ASP A 84 5.49 1.85 17.78
N ASP A 85 5.68 1.24 18.96
CA ASP A 85 5.40 -0.17 19.21
C ASP A 85 3.89 -0.47 19.05
N ASP A 86 3.02 0.33 19.67
CA ASP A 86 1.55 0.17 19.58
C ASP A 86 1.06 0.29 18.12
N ILE A 87 1.60 1.24 17.35
CA ILE A 87 1.28 1.42 15.93
C ILE A 87 1.80 0.27 15.07
N LYS A 88 3.00 -0.21 15.36
CA LYS A 88 3.60 -1.32 14.63
C LYS A 88 2.81 -2.61 14.85
N ASP A 89 2.42 -2.90 16.08
CA ASP A 89 1.64 -4.10 16.40
C ASP A 89 0.27 -4.05 15.70
N TYR A 90 -0.46 -2.93 15.84
CA TYR A 90 -1.75 -2.77 15.18
C TYR A 90 -1.66 -2.84 13.64
N SER A 91 -0.70 -2.13 13.04
CA SER A 91 -0.53 -2.14 11.59
C SER A 91 -0.15 -3.52 11.08
N SER A 92 0.67 -4.26 11.82
CA SER A 92 1.05 -5.63 11.47
C SER A 92 -0.15 -6.57 11.52
N GLU A 93 -0.99 -6.48 12.55
CA GLU A 93 -2.22 -7.26 12.66
C GLU A 93 -3.17 -6.93 11.50
N LEU A 94 -3.48 -5.64 11.31
CA LEU A 94 -4.38 -5.18 10.26
C LEU A 94 -3.91 -5.61 8.87
N LEU A 95 -2.62 -5.44 8.55
CA LEU A 95 -2.09 -5.74 7.22
C LEU A 95 -2.03 -7.24 6.90
N ASN A 96 -1.97 -8.09 7.93
CA ASN A 96 -2.00 -9.55 7.80
C ASN A 96 -3.39 -10.13 7.62
N GLU A 97 -4.46 -9.36 7.83
CA GLU A 97 -5.83 -9.85 7.62
C GLU A 97 -6.11 -10.15 6.14
N ASP A 98 -6.78 -11.28 5.91
CA ASP A 98 -7.26 -11.67 4.60
C ASP A 98 -8.56 -10.97 4.23
N VAL A 99 -8.61 -10.48 3.00
CA VAL A 99 -9.79 -9.89 2.38
C VAL A 99 -10.08 -10.63 1.08
N GLU A 100 -11.35 -10.94 0.87
CA GLU A 100 -11.83 -11.45 -0.41
C GLU A 100 -11.94 -10.28 -1.40
N ILE A 101 -11.12 -10.33 -2.45
CA ILE A 101 -11.17 -9.36 -3.53
C ILE A 101 -11.23 -10.09 -4.87
N LYS A 102 -12.19 -9.68 -5.70
CA LYS A 102 -12.28 -10.19 -7.06
C LYS A 102 -11.28 -9.48 -7.97
N ILE A 103 -10.28 -10.22 -8.44
CA ILE A 103 -9.38 -9.81 -9.51
C ILE A 103 -9.91 -10.32 -10.84
N ASP A 104 -10.08 -9.42 -11.81
CA ASP A 104 -10.40 -9.76 -13.19
C ASP A 104 -9.09 -9.99 -13.95
N TYR A 105 -8.88 -11.22 -14.43
CA TYR A 105 -7.66 -11.59 -15.15
C TYR A 105 -7.57 -10.96 -16.55
N ILE A 106 -6.34 -10.82 -17.04
CA ILE A 106 -6.02 -10.45 -18.41
C ILE A 106 -5.28 -11.60 -19.12
N SER A 107 -5.23 -11.55 -20.45
CA SER A 107 -4.49 -12.53 -21.25
C SER A 107 -2.97 -12.32 -21.16
N ASP A 108 -2.16 -13.34 -21.46
CA ASP A 108 -0.71 -13.18 -21.59
C ASP A 108 -0.35 -12.11 -22.63
N ALA A 109 -1.05 -12.07 -23.76
CA ALA A 109 -0.82 -11.05 -24.79
C ALA A 109 -1.09 -9.63 -24.27
N ASP A 110 -2.17 -9.43 -23.50
CA ASP A 110 -2.42 -8.14 -22.86
C ASP A 110 -1.37 -7.82 -21.79
N PHE A 111 -0.85 -8.83 -21.09
CA PHE A 111 0.21 -8.65 -20.11
C PHE A 111 1.53 -8.22 -20.78
N ASP A 112 1.91 -8.83 -21.90
CA ASP A 112 3.10 -8.46 -22.67
C ASP A 112 3.01 -7.01 -23.19
N GLU A 113 1.84 -6.60 -23.69
CA GLU A 113 1.59 -5.21 -24.11
C GLU A 113 1.70 -4.20 -22.95
N LEU A 114 1.28 -4.60 -21.75
CA LEU A 114 1.45 -3.79 -20.54
C LEU A 114 2.93 -3.65 -20.18
N VAL A 115 3.70 -4.76 -20.21
CA VAL A 115 5.14 -4.75 -19.90
C VAL A 115 5.86 -3.84 -20.89
N ASP A 116 5.66 -4.05 -22.19
CA ASP A 116 6.28 -3.26 -23.25
C ASP A 116 5.97 -1.77 -23.11
N ALA A 117 4.70 -1.41 -22.92
CA ALA A 117 4.30 -0.02 -22.78
C ALA A 117 4.81 0.64 -21.50
N THR A 118 4.93 -0.13 -20.41
CA THR A 118 5.44 0.38 -19.13
C THR A 118 6.95 0.56 -19.18
N SER A 119 7.69 -0.40 -19.74
CA SER A 119 9.15 -0.34 -19.89
C SER A 119 9.63 0.75 -20.86
N LYS A 120 8.79 1.16 -21.82
CA LYS A 120 9.06 2.32 -22.70
C LYS A 120 8.81 3.67 -22.03
N GLY A 121 8.14 3.70 -20.88
CA GLY A 121 7.87 4.92 -20.13
C GLY A 121 9.04 5.38 -19.27
N ALA A 122 8.93 6.58 -18.70
CA ALA A 122 9.92 7.11 -17.75
C ALA A 122 9.79 6.54 -16.32
N ARG A 123 8.98 5.48 -16.12
CA ARG A 123 8.68 4.88 -14.82
C ARG A 123 9.41 3.55 -14.72
N GLU A 124 10.35 3.44 -13.78
CA GLU A 124 11.14 2.21 -13.58
C GLU A 124 10.37 1.21 -12.72
N LEU A 125 9.54 0.38 -13.35
CA LEU A 125 9.17 -0.91 -12.77
C LEU A 125 10.27 -1.93 -13.09
N THR A 126 10.66 -2.71 -12.08
CA THR A 126 11.66 -3.77 -12.23
C THR A 126 11.03 -5.05 -12.76
N ALA A 127 11.87 -5.99 -13.22
CA ALA A 127 11.40 -7.34 -13.59
C ALA A 127 10.62 -8.02 -12.44
N GLY A 128 11.05 -7.83 -11.20
CA GLY A 128 10.34 -8.35 -10.02
C GLY A 128 8.94 -7.77 -9.87
N ASN A 129 8.73 -6.50 -10.23
CA ASN A 129 7.39 -5.91 -10.22
C ASN A 129 6.49 -6.55 -11.27
N PHE A 130 6.99 -6.83 -12.47
CA PHE A 130 6.21 -7.51 -13.49
C PHE A 130 5.91 -8.97 -13.12
N MET A 131 6.87 -9.70 -12.54
CA MET A 131 6.61 -11.05 -12.03
C MET A 131 5.50 -11.05 -10.98
N TYR A 132 5.57 -10.12 -10.02
CA TYR A 132 4.53 -9.93 -9.01
C TYR A 132 3.17 -9.62 -9.65
N LEU A 133 3.10 -8.68 -10.59
CA LEU A 133 1.84 -8.38 -11.29
C LEU A 133 1.27 -9.60 -12.03
N ARG A 134 2.13 -10.41 -12.64
CA ARG A 134 1.71 -11.61 -13.39
C ARG A 134 1.00 -12.62 -12.50
N GLU A 135 1.52 -12.85 -11.29
CA GLU A 135 0.93 -13.78 -10.30
C GLU A 135 -0.53 -13.44 -9.97
N TYR A 136 -0.88 -12.16 -9.96
CA TYR A 136 -2.24 -11.72 -9.63
C TYR A 136 -3.14 -11.51 -10.86
N LEU A 137 -2.57 -11.09 -12.00
CA LEU A 137 -3.35 -10.59 -13.13
C LEU A 137 -3.52 -11.60 -14.25
N VAL A 138 -2.68 -12.62 -14.34
CA VAL A 138 -2.75 -13.64 -15.39
C VAL A 138 -3.11 -14.97 -14.75
N LYS A 139 -4.11 -15.66 -15.31
CA LYS A 139 -4.54 -16.97 -14.83
C LYS A 139 -3.59 -18.04 -15.39
N GLU A 140 -3.10 -18.93 -14.54
CA GLU A 140 -2.41 -20.17 -14.96
C GLU A 140 -3.30 -21.08 -15.80
#